data_AF-U9ST54-F1
#
_entry.id   AF-U9ST54-F1
#
_cell.length_a   1.000
_cell.length_b   1.000
_cell.length_c   1.000
_cell.angle_alpha   90.00
_cell.angle_beta   90.00
_cell.angle_gamma   90.00
#
_symmetry.space_group_name_H-M   'P 1'
#
loop_
_entity.id
_entity.type
_entity.pdbx_description
1 polymer ?
#
loop_
_entity_poly.entity_id
_entity_poly.type
_entity_poly.pdbx_seq_one_letter_code
_entity_poly.pdbx_strand_id
1 'polypeptide(L)'
;LRPRFNIKVPQLIIQLIKRCLDASSSNRPIAIEIRDKLWEFKLNPTEIQKQIKEINDGPTINISLASSSYKMHSKAVYTSKLLNFNNLPEPKNSDDYYEQNDNIISMKFSESLKYNFLNEDGKFLTTLSYSYAIFDIDTIAIDENSEDLINELVSYETKKKVIQ
;
A
#
# COMPACT_ATOMS: atom_id res chain seq x y z
N LEU A 1 -8.45 -1.74 -6.87
CA LEU A 1 -7.20 -2.47 -7.17
C LEU A 1 -6.09 -1.98 -6.25
N ARG A 2 -5.20 -2.86 -5.80
CA ARG A 2 -3.94 -2.42 -5.16
C ARG A 2 -2.99 -1.86 -6.24
N PRO A 3 -2.23 -0.80 -5.96
CA PRO A 3 -1.27 -0.28 -6.93
C PRO A 3 -0.10 -1.26 -7.14
N ARG A 4 0.60 -1.09 -8.26
CA ARG A 4 1.87 -1.78 -8.52
C ARG A 4 3.01 -0.79 -8.37
N PHE A 5 4.15 -1.27 -7.88
CA PHE A 5 5.38 -0.49 -7.91
C PHE A 5 5.95 -0.43 -9.33
N ASN A 6 6.35 0.78 -9.74
CA ASN A 6 7.15 1.01 -10.96
C ASN A 6 8.66 0.89 -10.70
N ILE A 7 9.04 0.59 -9.46
CA ILE A 7 10.39 0.24 -9.03
C ILE A 7 10.46 -1.23 -8.65
N LYS A 8 11.66 -1.78 -8.71
CA LYS A 8 11.95 -2.99 -7.95
C LYS A 8 12.03 -2.64 -6.47
N VAL A 9 11.34 -3.42 -5.65
CA VAL A 9 11.33 -3.29 -4.19
C VAL A 9 11.90 -4.59 -3.61
N PRO A 10 12.70 -4.53 -2.53
CA PRO A 10 13.16 -5.75 -1.85
C PRO A 10 11.98 -6.66 -1.50
N GLN A 11 12.13 -7.96 -1.78
CA GLN A 11 11.09 -8.96 -1.61
C GLN A 11 10.58 -9.02 -0.15
N LEU A 12 11.46 -8.81 0.84
CA LEU A 12 11.07 -8.74 2.25
C LEU A 12 10.07 -7.60 2.54
N ILE A 13 10.23 -6.47 1.86
CA ILE A 13 9.32 -5.32 1.99
C ILE A 13 7.99 -5.63 1.28
N ILE A 14 8.03 -6.23 0.08
CA ILE A 14 6.82 -6.68 -0.62
C ILE A 14 6.01 -7.64 0.25
N GLN A 15 6.65 -8.62 0.87
CA GLN A 15 5.99 -9.59 1.75
C GLN A 15 5.33 -8.92 2.96
N LEU A 16 6.00 -7.97 3.61
CA LEU A 16 5.44 -7.21 4.73
C LEU A 16 4.20 -6.41 4.30
N ILE A 17 4.28 -5.68 3.18
CA ILE A 17 3.16 -4.93 2.62
C ILE A 17 1.99 -5.86 2.27
N LYS A 18 2.27 -7.04 1.70
CA LYS A 18 1.22 -8.00 1.34
C LYS A 18 0.47 -8.53 2.55
N ARG A 19 1.18 -8.79 3.66
CA ARG A 19 0.52 -9.14 4.93
C ARG A 19 -0.34 -8.00 5.45
N CYS A 20 0.16 -6.76 5.43
CA CYS A 20 -0.61 -5.57 5.84
C CYS A 20 -1.88 -5.36 5.02
N LEU A 21 -1.82 -5.67 3.72
CA LEU A 21 -2.93 -5.50 2.79
C LEU A 21 -3.83 -6.73 2.65
N ASP A 22 -3.59 -7.82 3.39
CA ASP A 22 -4.36 -9.06 3.26
C ASP A 22 -5.87 -8.81 3.46
N ALA A 23 -6.70 -9.39 2.60
CA ALA A 23 -8.15 -9.32 2.73
C ALA A 23 -8.64 -9.84 4.09
N SER A 24 -8.07 -10.93 4.59
CA SER A 24 -8.39 -11.47 5.91
C SER A 24 -7.71 -10.66 7.01
N SER A 25 -8.49 -10.18 7.98
CA SER A 25 -7.97 -9.45 9.14
C SER A 25 -7.04 -10.29 10.02
N SER A 26 -7.24 -11.61 10.08
CA SER A 26 -6.39 -12.53 10.86
C SER A 26 -4.97 -12.67 10.32
N ASN A 27 -4.76 -12.37 9.03
CA ASN A 27 -3.44 -12.45 8.39
C ASN A 27 -2.68 -11.13 8.48
N ARG A 28 -3.35 -10.03 8.84
CA ARG A 28 -2.75 -8.71 8.97
C ARG A 28 -1.92 -8.65 10.25
N PRO A 29 -0.68 -8.16 10.18
CA PRO A 29 0.10 -7.95 11.37
C PRO A 29 -0.46 -6.76 12.15
N ILE A 30 -0.36 -6.82 13.48
CA ILE A 30 -0.62 -5.67 14.34
C ILE A 30 0.59 -4.73 14.34
N ALA A 31 0.39 -3.49 14.78
CA ALA A 31 1.42 -2.45 14.71
C ALA A 31 2.75 -2.83 15.37
N ILE A 32 2.69 -3.57 16.50
CA ILE A 32 3.89 -4.04 17.21
C ILE A 32 4.72 -5.02 16.35
N GLU A 33 4.07 -5.93 15.63
CA GLU A 33 4.75 -6.90 14.77
C GLU A 33 5.41 -6.21 13.57
N ILE A 34 4.75 -5.18 13.01
CA ILE A 34 5.33 -4.36 11.94
C ILE A 34 6.58 -3.65 12.46
N ARG A 35 6.50 -2.99 13.62
CA ARG A 35 7.65 -2.29 14.24
C ARG A 35 8.81 -3.25 14.46
N ASP A 36 8.56 -4.40 15.05
CA ASP A 36 9.60 -5.38 15.38
C ASP A 36 10.24 -5.93 14.10
N LYS A 37 9.45 -6.15 13.03
CA LYS A 37 9.99 -6.57 11.73
C LYS A 37 10.87 -5.50 11.08
N LEU A 38 10.47 -4.24 11.14
CA LEU A 38 11.27 -3.12 10.65
C LEU A 38 12.57 -2.95 11.47
N TRP A 39 12.49 -3.19 12.78
CA TRP A 39 13.65 -3.17 13.67
C TRP A 39 14.63 -4.30 13.35
N GLU A 40 14.12 -5.51 13.06
CA GLU A 40 14.91 -6.65 12.60
C GLU A 40 15.68 -6.31 11.31
N PHE A 41 15.02 -5.67 10.33
CA PHE A 41 15.69 -5.24 9.10
C PHE A 41 16.80 -4.23 9.35
N LYS A 42 16.64 -3.36 10.36
CA LYS A 42 17.66 -2.37 10.74
C LYS A 42 18.86 -3.02 11.44
N LEU A 43 18.62 -3.98 12.34
CA LEU A 43 19.67 -4.65 13.11
C LEU A 43 20.42 -5.70 12.30
N ASN A 44 19.72 -6.44 11.44
CA ASN A 44 20.28 -7.52 10.62
C ASN A 44 20.06 -7.19 9.14
N PRO A 45 20.74 -6.17 8.62
CA PRO A 45 20.45 -5.65 7.30
C PRO A 45 20.98 -6.56 6.18
N THR A 46 21.71 -7.64 6.48
CA THR A 46 22.40 -8.49 5.50
C THR A 46 21.49 -8.96 4.36
N GLU A 47 20.29 -9.45 4.70
CA GLU A 47 19.36 -9.99 3.69
C GLU A 47 18.71 -8.87 2.86
N ILE A 48 18.25 -7.79 3.51
CA ILE A 48 17.65 -6.66 2.80
C ILE A 48 18.70 -5.91 1.95
N GLN A 49 19.94 -5.78 2.43
CA GLN A 49 21.06 -5.19 1.68
C GLN A 49 21.44 -6.04 0.48
N LYS A 50 21.43 -7.37 0.61
CA LYS A 50 21.64 -8.28 -0.52
C LYS A 50 20.59 -8.06 -1.60
N GLN A 51 19.31 -8.00 -1.22
CA GLN A 51 18.21 -7.73 -2.15
C GLN A 51 18.33 -6.34 -2.80
N ILE A 52 18.71 -5.31 -2.03
CA ILE A 52 18.96 -3.97 -2.57
C ILE A 52 20.12 -3.98 -3.57
N LYS A 53 21.21 -4.70 -3.29
CA LYS A 53 22.36 -4.80 -4.19
C LYS A 53 21.98 -5.50 -5.50
N GLU A 54 21.26 -6.61 -5.44
CA GLU A 54 20.74 -7.32 -6.62
C GLU A 54 19.82 -6.43 -7.47
N ILE A 55 19.05 -5.54 -6.84
CA ILE A 55 18.22 -4.55 -7.53
C ILE A 55 19.07 -3.48 -8.22
N ASN A 56 20.07 -2.94 -7.52
CA ASN A 56 20.94 -1.86 -8.00
C ASN A 56 21.89 -2.30 -9.11
N ASP A 57 22.31 -3.57 -9.13
CA ASP A 57 23.13 -4.14 -10.21
C ASP A 57 22.33 -4.31 -11.53
N GLY A 58 21.02 -4.05 -11.52
CA GLY A 58 20.15 -4.03 -12.70
C GLY A 58 20.09 -2.67 -13.42
N PRO A 59 19.30 -2.53 -14.51
CA PRO A 59 19.13 -1.27 -15.21
C PRO A 59 18.60 -0.20 -14.24
N THR A 60 19.40 0.85 -14.01
CA THR A 60 19.04 1.95 -13.11
C THR A 60 17.89 2.74 -13.73
N ILE A 61 16.67 2.57 -13.19
CA ILE A 61 15.56 3.45 -13.52
C ILE A 61 15.76 4.72 -12.70
N ASN A 62 16.32 5.77 -13.32
CA ASN A 62 16.36 7.10 -12.72
C ASN A 62 14.94 7.64 -12.64
N ILE A 63 14.29 7.46 -11.49
CA ILE A 63 13.01 8.09 -11.22
C ILE A 63 13.31 9.50 -10.76
N SER A 64 13.05 10.46 -11.65
CA SER A 64 12.91 11.85 -11.25
C SER A 64 11.78 11.91 -10.22
N LEU A 65 12.09 12.40 -9.02
CA LEU A 65 11.11 12.77 -8.02
C LEU A 65 10.34 13.96 -8.57
N ALA A 66 9.36 13.70 -9.44
CA ALA A 66 8.52 14.73 -10.01
C ALA A 66 7.70 15.32 -8.86
N SER A 67 7.88 16.61 -8.57
CA SER A 67 7.01 17.33 -7.65
C SER A 67 5.59 17.26 -8.19
N SER A 68 4.77 16.39 -7.60
CA SER A 68 3.38 16.20 -8.00
C SER A 68 2.60 17.47 -7.69
N SER A 69 2.23 18.23 -8.72
CA SER A 69 1.22 19.27 -8.57
C SER A 69 -0.14 18.58 -8.41
N TYR A 70 -0.65 18.46 -7.20
CA TYR A 70 -1.98 17.89 -6.97
C TYR A 70 -3.03 18.83 -7.57
N LYS A 71 -3.77 18.35 -8.58
CA LYS A 71 -4.89 19.08 -9.17
C LYS A 71 -6.18 18.43 -8.70
N MET A 72 -6.88 19.09 -7.77
CA MET A 72 -8.22 18.67 -7.38
C MET A 72 -9.16 18.79 -8.57
N HIS A 73 -9.94 17.75 -8.82
CA HIS A 73 -10.93 17.78 -9.88
C HIS A 73 -12.10 18.65 -9.42
N SER A 74 -12.47 19.68 -10.19
CA SER A 74 -13.45 20.69 -9.78
C SER A 74 -14.85 20.15 -9.44
N LYS A 75 -15.16 18.92 -9.88
CA LYS A 75 -16.43 18.24 -9.60
C LYS A 75 -16.35 17.14 -8.53
N ALA A 76 -15.16 16.86 -8.00
CA ALA A 76 -14.99 15.83 -6.98
C ALA A 76 -15.42 16.35 -5.60
N VAL A 77 -16.13 15.52 -4.84
CA VAL A 77 -16.51 15.82 -3.45
C VAL A 77 -15.58 15.04 -2.53
N TYR A 78 -14.73 15.75 -1.81
CA TYR A 78 -13.69 15.19 -0.93
C TYR A 78 -14.11 15.11 0.54
N THR A 79 -15.40 15.24 0.83
CA THR A 79 -15.93 15.07 2.20
C THR A 79 -16.14 13.60 2.50
N SER A 80 -15.97 13.21 3.76
CA SER A 80 -16.33 11.87 4.22
C SER A 80 -17.80 11.58 3.91
N LYS A 81 -18.10 10.35 3.52
CA LYS A 81 -19.46 9.84 3.32
C LYS A 81 -19.60 8.53 4.06
N LEU A 82 -20.73 8.34 4.73
CA LEU A 82 -21.07 7.05 5.31
C LEU A 82 -21.33 6.07 4.16
N LEU A 83 -20.53 5.01 4.09
CA LEU A 83 -20.71 3.92 3.14
C LEU A 83 -21.57 2.85 3.80
N ASN A 84 -22.59 2.38 3.07
CA ASN A 84 -23.37 1.22 3.49
C ASN A 84 -22.70 -0.05 2.93
N PHE A 85 -22.25 -0.93 3.81
CA PHE A 85 -21.57 -2.17 3.46
C PHE A 85 -22.48 -3.41 3.52
N ASN A 86 -23.79 -3.21 3.75
CA ASN A 86 -24.74 -4.32 3.80
C ASN A 86 -24.72 -5.08 2.46
N ASN A 87 -24.67 -6.42 2.53
CA ASN A 87 -24.70 -7.34 1.39
C ASN A 87 -23.46 -7.32 0.47
N LEU A 88 -22.34 -6.73 0.90
CA LEU A 88 -21.08 -6.91 0.17
C LEU A 88 -20.51 -8.31 0.41
N PRO A 89 -19.88 -8.93 -0.61
CA PRO A 89 -19.16 -10.17 -0.41
C PRO A 89 -17.99 -9.94 0.55
N GLU A 90 -17.56 -11.03 1.20
CA GLU A 90 -16.35 -10.97 2.02
C GLU A 90 -15.14 -10.53 1.17
N PRO A 91 -14.25 -9.69 1.73
CA PRO A 91 -13.01 -9.35 1.07
C PRO A 91 -12.21 -10.62 0.73
N LYS A 92 -11.80 -10.76 -0.53
CA LYS A 92 -10.98 -11.89 -0.99
C LYS A 92 -9.74 -11.38 -1.74
N ASN A 93 -8.59 -12.03 -1.51
CA ASN A 93 -7.39 -11.83 -2.32
C ASN A 93 -7.54 -12.53 -3.68
N SER A 94 -6.65 -12.21 -4.64
CA SER A 94 -6.51 -13.04 -5.83
C SER A 94 -5.99 -14.43 -5.45
N ASP A 95 -6.33 -15.46 -6.24
CA ASP A 95 -5.93 -16.83 -5.92
C ASP A 95 -4.39 -16.99 -5.92
N ASP A 96 -3.70 -16.22 -6.75
CA ASP A 96 -2.24 -16.20 -6.85
C ASP A 96 -1.55 -15.17 -5.92
N TYR A 97 -2.28 -14.63 -4.94
CA TYR A 97 -1.79 -13.49 -4.16
C TYR A 97 -0.46 -13.76 -3.46
N TYR A 98 -0.18 -14.98 -3.01
CA TYR A 98 1.10 -15.32 -2.36
C TYR A 98 2.10 -16.05 -3.27
N GLU A 99 1.78 -16.28 -4.56
CA GLU A 99 2.64 -17.04 -5.49
C GLU A 99 3.86 -16.24 -5.97
N GLN A 100 3.75 -14.90 -6.06
CA GLN A 100 4.80 -14.03 -6.57
C GLN A 100 5.15 -12.92 -5.59
N ASN A 101 6.43 -12.57 -5.45
CA ASN A 101 6.90 -11.48 -4.56
C ASN A 101 7.60 -10.34 -5.31
N ASP A 102 7.38 -10.25 -6.62
CA ASP A 102 7.95 -9.17 -7.44
C ASP A 102 7.15 -7.86 -7.30
N ASN A 103 5.88 -7.95 -6.89
CA ASN A 103 4.99 -6.81 -6.68
C ASN A 103 3.82 -7.17 -5.74
N ILE A 104 2.98 -6.19 -5.39
CA ILE A 104 1.79 -6.40 -4.54
C ILE A 104 0.72 -7.23 -5.27
N ILE A 105 0.55 -6.99 -6.58
CA ILE A 105 -0.39 -7.71 -7.45
C ILE A 105 0.37 -8.50 -8.51
N SER A 106 -0.12 -9.70 -8.82
CA SER A 106 0.36 -10.52 -9.93
C SER A 106 0.03 -9.93 -11.31
N MET A 107 0.80 -10.33 -12.33
CA MET A 107 0.48 -9.97 -13.72
C MET A 107 -0.83 -10.60 -14.21
N LYS A 108 -1.14 -11.83 -13.79
CA LYS A 108 -2.37 -12.54 -14.19
C LYS A 108 -3.62 -11.77 -13.78
N PHE A 109 -3.66 -11.25 -12.54
CA PHE A 109 -4.76 -10.42 -12.08
C PHE A 109 -4.79 -9.06 -12.77
N SER A 110 -3.62 -8.49 -13.08
CA SER A 110 -3.54 -7.23 -13.82
C SER A 110 -4.03 -7.36 -15.27
N GLU A 111 -3.88 -8.52 -15.90
CA GLU A 111 -4.32 -8.80 -17.27
C GLU A 111 -5.82 -9.09 -17.35
N SER A 112 -6.38 -9.84 -16.40
CA SER A 112 -7.82 -10.10 -16.35
C SER A 112 -8.64 -8.81 -16.24
N LEU A 113 -8.11 -7.79 -15.57
CA LEU A 113 -8.74 -6.48 -15.48
C LEU A 113 -8.72 -5.72 -16.79
N LYS A 114 -7.67 -5.84 -17.61
CA LYS A 114 -7.63 -5.19 -18.94
C LYS A 114 -8.78 -5.69 -19.82
N TYR A 115 -9.15 -6.96 -19.68
CA TYR A 115 -10.23 -7.57 -20.45
C TYR A 115 -11.63 -7.10 -20.00
N ASN A 116 -11.81 -6.81 -18.70
CA ASN A 116 -13.09 -6.34 -18.15
C ASN A 116 -13.45 -4.88 -18.52
N PHE A 117 -12.58 -4.16 -19.25
CA PHE A 117 -12.85 -2.82 -19.77
C PHE A 117 -13.24 -2.83 -21.27
N LEU A 118 -13.56 -3.99 -21.83
CA LEU A 118 -14.14 -4.11 -23.17
C LEU A 118 -15.67 -3.97 -23.07
N ASN A 119 -16.29 -3.14 -23.91
CA ASN A 119 -17.75 -3.08 -24.01
C ASN A 119 -18.30 -4.34 -24.71
N GLU A 120 -19.62 -4.57 -24.60
CA GLU A 120 -20.33 -5.71 -25.25
C GLU A 120 -20.06 -5.81 -26.77
N ASP A 121 -19.65 -4.71 -27.41
CA ASP A 121 -19.36 -4.62 -28.84
C ASP A 121 -17.91 -5.03 -29.20
N GLY A 122 -17.11 -5.49 -28.25
CA GLY A 122 -15.70 -5.88 -28.45
C GLY A 122 -14.75 -4.72 -28.79
N LYS A 123 -15.22 -3.48 -28.70
CA LYS A 123 -14.40 -2.28 -28.89
C LYS A 123 -13.71 -1.89 -27.59
N PHE A 124 -12.39 -1.66 -27.66
CA PHE A 124 -11.64 -1.00 -26.59
C PHE A 124 -12.29 0.36 -26.30
N LEU A 125 -12.60 0.64 -25.03
CA LEU A 125 -12.88 2.00 -24.61
C LEU A 125 -11.66 2.85 -24.97
N THR A 126 -11.81 3.72 -25.96
CA THR A 126 -10.72 4.57 -26.45
C THR A 126 -10.23 5.46 -25.33
N THR A 127 -9.00 5.19 -24.91
CA THR A 127 -8.04 6.10 -24.30
C THR A 127 -8.60 7.08 -23.26
N LEU A 128 -8.79 6.60 -22.03
CA LEU A 128 -8.51 7.45 -20.87
C LEU A 128 -7.02 7.27 -20.57
N SER A 129 -6.28 8.35 -20.80
CA SER A 129 -4.86 8.52 -20.50
C SER A 129 -4.41 7.73 -19.28
N TYR A 130 -3.34 6.95 -19.43
CA TYR A 130 -2.52 6.45 -18.32
C TYR A 130 -1.93 7.65 -17.57
N SER A 131 -2.68 8.26 -16.67
CA SER A 131 -2.08 8.99 -15.56
C SER A 131 -1.97 7.98 -14.43
N TYR A 132 -0.75 7.48 -14.21
CA TYR A 132 -0.42 6.70 -13.02
C TYR A 132 -0.93 7.44 -11.78
N ALA A 133 -1.99 6.92 -11.15
CA ALA A 133 -2.32 7.29 -9.78
C ALA A 133 -1.26 6.65 -8.90
N ILE A 134 -0.16 7.37 -8.72
CA ILE A 134 0.78 7.12 -7.64
C ILE A 134 0.00 7.38 -6.36
N PHE A 135 -0.40 6.32 -5.67
CA PHE A 135 -0.78 6.42 -4.26
C PHE A 135 0.53 6.42 -3.48
N ASP A 136 1.10 7.61 -3.31
CA ASP A 136 2.17 7.84 -2.35
C ASP A 136 1.59 7.70 -0.94
N ILE A 137 2.32 7.01 -0.07
CA ILE A 137 2.01 6.77 1.34
C ILE A 137 2.29 8.02 2.21
N ASP A 138 2.56 9.17 1.61
CA ASP A 138 2.95 10.36 2.35
C ASP A 138 1.73 11.22 2.71
N THR A 139 1.06 10.82 3.79
CA THR A 139 0.43 11.79 4.70
C THR A 139 0.60 11.32 6.13
N ILE A 140 1.86 11.22 6.56
CA ILE A 140 2.22 11.50 7.94
C ILE A 140 3.36 12.51 7.88
N ALA A 141 2.99 13.79 7.71
CA ALA A 141 3.84 14.85 8.22
C ALA A 141 3.90 14.66 9.74
N ILE A 142 4.96 14.02 10.23
CA ILE A 142 5.35 14.17 11.63
C ILE A 142 5.97 15.57 11.68
N ASP A 143 5.11 16.55 11.92
CA ASP A 143 5.52 17.86 12.41
C ASP A 143 6.39 17.65 13.67
N GLU A 144 7.37 18.50 13.89
CA GLU A 144 8.42 18.39 14.92
C GLU A 144 7.89 18.51 16.38
N ASN A 145 6.68 18.02 16.67
CA ASN A 145 6.06 18.05 17.99
C ASN A 145 5.68 16.64 18.50
N SER A 146 6.49 15.63 18.17
CA SER A 146 6.23 14.21 18.46
C SER A 146 6.25 13.81 19.94
N GLU A 147 6.64 14.70 20.87
CA GLU A 147 6.58 14.38 22.31
C GLU A 147 5.18 14.65 22.91
N ASP A 148 4.44 15.65 22.41
CA ASP A 148 3.14 16.01 22.99
C ASP A 148 2.03 15.00 22.63
N LEU A 149 2.03 14.48 21.39
CA LEU A 149 1.04 13.49 20.94
C LEU A 149 1.23 12.10 21.58
N ILE A 150 2.47 11.72 21.91
CA ILE A 150 2.76 10.47 22.63
C ILE A 150 2.24 10.58 24.08
N ASN A 151 2.46 11.73 24.72
CA ASN A 151 1.97 11.97 26.09
C ASN A 151 0.44 12.05 26.16
N GLU A 152 -0.23 12.58 25.13
CA GLU A 152 -1.69 12.61 25.05
C GLU A 152 -2.30 11.21 24.85
N LEU A 153 -1.67 10.36 24.01
CA LEU A 153 -2.09 8.96 23.81
C LEU A 153 -1.87 8.10 25.06
N VAL A 154 -0.74 8.28 25.77
CA VAL A 154 -0.47 7.60 27.04
C VAL A 154 -1.46 8.04 28.13
N SER A 155 -1.83 9.32 28.18
CA SER A 155 -2.83 9.83 29.12
C SER A 155 -4.24 9.24 28.88
N TYR A 156 -4.63 9.08 27.60
CA TYR A 156 -5.93 8.53 27.24
C TYR A 156 -6.05 7.03 27.57
N GLU A 157 -5.00 6.24 27.35
CA GLU A 157 -4.99 4.82 27.74
C GLU A 157 -4.99 4.63 29.26
N THR A 158 -4.31 5.51 30.01
CA THR A 158 -4.27 5.43 31.48
C THR A 158 -5.63 5.75 32.09
N LYS A 159 -6.39 6.70 31.52
CA LYS A 159 -7.77 7.00 31.96
C LYS A 159 -8.77 5.89 31.63
N LYS A 160 -8.58 5.16 30.53
CA LYS A 160 -9.46 4.03 30.16
C LYS A 160 -9.28 2.82 31.09
N LYS A 161 -8.11 2.67 31.71
CA LYS A 161 -7.80 1.58 32.66
C LYS A 161 -8.34 1.81 34.09
N VAL A 162 -8.87 3.00 34.39
CA VAL A 162 -9.39 3.36 35.73
C VAL A 162 -10.93 3.25 35.81
N ILE A 163 -11.62 2.95 34.69
CA ILE A 163 -13.09 2.86 34.62
C ILE A 163 -13.57 1.45 34.19
N GLN A 164 -12.83 0.40 34.56
CA GLN A 164 -13.31 -0.98 34.60
C GLN A 164 -13.04 -1.54 35.99
#